data_AF-A0A0X3PAR6-F1
#
_entry.id   AF-A0A0X3PAR6-F1
#
_cell.length_a   1.000
_cell.length_b   1.000
_cell.length_c   1.000
_cell.angle_alpha   90.00
_cell.angle_beta   90.00
_cell.angle_gamma   90.00
#
_symmetry.space_group_name_H-M   'P 1'
#
loop_
_entity.id
_entity.type
_entity.pdbx_description
1 polymer ?
#
loop_
_entity_poly.entity_id
_entity_poly.type
_entity_poly.pdbx_seq_one_letter_code
_entity_poly.pdbx_strand_id
1 'polypeptide(L)'
;LNGPYLTRCMAVSEDFLKHLPSTECPLIARGIGKLWPAVRNWNLNYLTKNINGNIQFRMGRKGISVFQRECDALYISATVDDFAQWVNNSCQPNNPFIDYSCSEWWAYASYLHMPACPPLKSLIEDVPWSTLSPYFPKNSDSTFWLGTSGSHTACHYDTYGVNFVLQVLGQKRWILFPPSDTQFMYPTRIPLEESTVFSEVNFQQVDFINFPLVLNTSPTVVVLQPGDVLFVPRHWWHFVESIEGDGSVTCAVNLWLDQPSLDNEERCKESLTQLVCLSLMHSCKDKGIFQSLHVPERELALSSNWFETLKNAFRVNLHSSMSTVYNSEPPAKTFKHDSMDWAVPPTCDIIEILPELQKLNALPAADPFSIEKLLRAFTDPEVIDLVFSKFFK
;
A
#
# COMPACT_ATOMS: atom_id res chain seq x y z
N LEU A 1 -21.73 11.56 -8.82
CA LEU A 1 -21.67 10.31 -8.06
C LEU A 1 -20.47 9.41 -8.42
N ASN A 2 -19.62 9.80 -9.39
CA ASN A 2 -18.30 9.21 -9.60
C ASN A 2 -17.21 10.24 -9.22
N GLY A 3 -16.98 10.43 -7.92
CA GLY A 3 -15.74 11.08 -7.46
C GLY A 3 -14.67 10.00 -7.32
N PRO A 4 -13.38 10.29 -7.55
CA PRO A 4 -12.30 9.30 -7.55
C PRO A 4 -11.93 8.71 -6.17
N TYR A 5 -12.79 8.86 -5.15
CA TYR A 5 -12.40 8.82 -3.74
C TYR A 5 -12.93 7.66 -2.89
N LEU A 6 -13.58 6.64 -3.45
CA LEU A 6 -14.32 5.70 -2.56
C LEU A 6 -14.29 4.22 -2.90
N THR A 7 -13.48 3.73 -3.83
CA THR A 7 -13.24 2.28 -3.90
C THR A 7 -11.98 1.95 -4.68
N ARG A 8 -10.89 1.63 -3.97
CA ARG A 8 -9.70 0.96 -4.53
C ARG A 8 -9.80 -0.57 -4.52
N CYS A 9 -10.95 -1.08 -4.09
CA CYS A 9 -11.21 -2.50 -3.96
C CYS A 9 -12.34 -2.88 -4.89
N MET A 10 -12.20 -4.04 -5.54
CA MET A 10 -13.29 -4.61 -6.32
C MET A 10 -14.15 -5.49 -5.41
N ALA A 11 -15.46 -5.24 -5.39
CA ALA A 11 -16.43 -6.13 -4.76
C ALA A 11 -16.38 -7.52 -5.40
N VAL A 12 -16.11 -8.53 -4.58
CA VAL A 12 -16.09 -9.94 -4.98
C VAL A 12 -16.92 -10.76 -4.00
N SER A 13 -17.35 -11.96 -4.40
CA SER A 13 -18.06 -12.87 -3.49
C SER A 13 -17.14 -13.28 -2.34
N GLU A 14 -17.56 -13.09 -1.09
CA GLU A 14 -16.86 -13.59 0.09
C GLU A 14 -16.57 -15.11 0.04
N ASP A 15 -17.27 -15.85 -0.82
CA ASP A 15 -17.02 -17.27 -1.07
C ASP A 15 -15.59 -17.54 -1.56
N PHE A 16 -14.91 -16.58 -2.18
CA PHE A 16 -13.53 -16.81 -2.65
C PHE A 16 -12.57 -17.11 -1.49
N LEU A 17 -12.75 -16.44 -0.36
CA LEU A 17 -11.90 -16.60 0.83
C LEU A 17 -12.03 -18.00 1.44
N LYS A 18 -13.17 -18.66 1.24
CA LYS A 18 -13.40 -20.05 1.67
C LYS A 18 -12.49 -21.06 0.96
N HIS A 19 -11.84 -20.65 -0.14
CA HIS A 19 -10.89 -21.47 -0.87
C HIS A 19 -9.44 -21.25 -0.45
N LEU A 20 -9.15 -20.26 0.39
CA LEU A 20 -7.83 -20.10 1.00
C LEU A 20 -7.73 -21.00 2.24
N PRO A 21 -6.54 -21.57 2.54
CA PRO A 21 -6.31 -22.32 3.78
C PRO A 21 -6.57 -21.50 5.06
N SER A 22 -6.39 -20.18 4.99
CA SER A 22 -6.62 -19.25 6.09
C SER A 22 -6.87 -17.85 5.52
N THR A 23 -7.74 -17.11 6.20
CA THR A 23 -7.98 -15.67 5.97
C THR A 23 -7.33 -14.81 7.03
N GLU A 24 -6.72 -15.42 8.04
CA GLU A 24 -6.24 -14.74 9.25
C GLU A 24 -4.72 -14.50 9.21
N CYS A 25 -4.01 -15.14 8.28
CA CYS A 25 -2.56 -15.02 8.14
C CYS A 25 -2.12 -14.91 6.68
N PRO A 26 -0.94 -14.31 6.40
CA PRO A 26 -0.40 -14.23 5.06
C PRO A 26 -0.19 -15.61 4.47
N LEU A 27 -0.45 -15.72 3.17
CA LEU A 27 -0.25 -16.95 2.42
C LEU A 27 0.59 -16.66 1.19
N ILE A 28 1.50 -17.56 0.85
CA ILE A 28 2.28 -17.48 -0.37
C ILE A 28 2.07 -18.70 -1.26
N ALA A 29 1.79 -18.44 -2.53
CA ALA A 29 1.78 -19.45 -3.59
C ALA A 29 3.01 -19.22 -4.48
N ARG A 30 3.99 -20.12 -4.37
CA ARG A 30 5.27 -19.99 -5.09
C ARG A 30 5.09 -20.34 -6.58
N GLY A 31 5.58 -19.48 -7.46
CA GLY A 31 5.61 -19.69 -8.91
C GLY A 31 4.24 -19.86 -9.59
N ILE A 32 3.13 -19.57 -8.92
CA ILE A 32 1.78 -19.79 -9.45
C ILE A 32 1.49 -18.91 -10.67
N GLY A 33 2.05 -17.69 -10.70
CA GLY A 33 1.97 -16.75 -11.82
C GLY A 33 3.05 -16.96 -12.88
N LYS A 34 3.94 -17.96 -12.76
CA LYS A 34 5.13 -18.12 -13.63
C LYS A 34 4.79 -18.25 -15.13
N LEU A 35 3.60 -18.74 -15.45
CA LEU A 35 3.14 -18.89 -16.83
C LEU A 35 2.34 -17.69 -17.35
N TRP A 36 2.06 -16.70 -16.50
CA TRP A 36 1.29 -15.52 -16.89
C TRP A 36 2.08 -14.66 -17.88
N PRO A 37 1.41 -14.03 -18.86
CA PRO A 37 2.09 -13.19 -19.84
C PRO A 37 2.95 -12.10 -19.21
N ALA A 38 2.50 -11.49 -18.11
CA ALA A 38 3.27 -10.47 -17.40
C ALA A 38 4.63 -11.00 -16.95
N VAL A 39 4.64 -12.14 -16.24
CA VAL A 39 5.88 -12.74 -15.70
C VAL A 39 6.80 -13.27 -16.82
N ARG A 40 6.23 -13.73 -17.94
CA ARG A 40 7.01 -14.22 -19.08
C ARG A 40 7.62 -13.10 -19.94
N ASN A 41 6.94 -11.98 -20.06
CA ASN A 41 7.25 -10.98 -21.08
C ASN A 41 7.77 -9.65 -20.51
N TRP A 42 7.34 -9.25 -19.31
CA TRP A 42 7.66 -7.93 -18.75
C TRP A 42 9.09 -7.89 -18.21
N ASN A 43 10.01 -7.58 -19.12
CA ASN A 43 11.32 -7.02 -18.79
C ASN A 43 11.34 -5.51 -19.06
N LEU A 44 12.42 -4.84 -18.68
CA LEU A 44 12.55 -3.39 -18.85
C LEU A 44 12.33 -2.94 -20.31
N ASN A 45 12.88 -3.67 -21.29
CA ASN A 45 12.66 -3.35 -22.71
C ASN A 45 11.20 -3.48 -23.15
N TYR A 46 10.48 -4.48 -22.62
CA TYR A 46 9.06 -4.64 -22.87
C TYR A 46 8.27 -3.46 -22.27
N LEU A 47 8.55 -3.10 -21.02
CA LEU A 47 7.86 -2.00 -20.34
C LEU A 47 8.11 -0.66 -21.04
N THR A 48 9.35 -0.38 -21.44
CA THR A 48 9.71 0.81 -22.24
C THR A 48 8.90 0.94 -23.53
N LYS A 49 8.63 -0.18 -24.21
CA LYS A 49 7.88 -0.18 -25.48
C LYS A 49 6.37 -0.06 -25.30
N ASN A 50 5.83 -0.55 -24.18
CA ASN A 50 4.39 -0.70 -23.99
C ASN A 50 3.78 0.36 -23.06
N ILE A 51 4.59 0.98 -22.18
CA ILE A 51 4.14 2.06 -21.30
C ILE A 51 4.55 3.39 -21.93
N ASN A 52 3.59 4.04 -22.57
CA ASN A 52 3.80 5.30 -23.28
C ASN A 52 3.46 6.51 -22.40
N GLY A 53 4.27 7.58 -22.46
CA GLY A 53 4.05 8.80 -21.69
C GLY A 53 4.68 8.78 -20.31
N ASN A 54 4.45 9.85 -19.54
CA ASN A 54 5.13 10.06 -18.27
C ASN A 54 4.37 9.41 -17.12
N ILE A 55 5.11 8.80 -16.21
CA ILE A 55 4.65 8.39 -14.89
C ILE A 55 5.46 9.11 -13.81
N GLN A 56 4.94 9.15 -12.58
CA GLN A 56 5.62 9.77 -11.46
C GLN A 56 6.51 8.75 -10.75
N PHE A 57 7.78 9.11 -10.57
CA PHE A 57 8.75 8.35 -9.80
C PHE A 57 9.09 9.11 -8.53
N ARG A 58 8.79 8.52 -7.37
CA ARG A 58 9.32 8.99 -6.10
C ARG A 58 10.81 8.69 -6.04
N MET A 59 11.59 9.67 -5.63
CA MET A 59 13.04 9.58 -5.48
C MET A 59 13.43 9.55 -4.02
N GLY A 60 14.34 8.65 -3.66
CA GLY A 60 14.99 8.67 -2.36
C GLY A 60 16.43 8.22 -2.43
N ARG A 61 17.21 8.62 -1.42
CA ARG A 61 18.61 8.24 -1.31
C ARG A 61 18.75 6.91 -0.60
N LYS A 62 19.67 6.09 -1.09
CA LYS A 62 20.08 4.84 -0.47
C LYS A 62 20.90 5.15 0.79
N GLY A 63 20.66 4.41 1.87
CA GLY A 63 21.46 4.48 3.10
C GLY A 63 21.31 5.76 3.92
N ILE A 64 20.26 6.57 3.71
CA ILE A 64 19.98 7.74 4.56
C ILE A 64 18.99 7.38 5.68
N SER A 65 19.30 7.86 6.89
CA SER A 65 18.54 7.60 8.12
C SER A 65 17.25 8.41 8.28
N VAL A 66 17.09 9.47 7.48
CA VAL A 66 15.96 10.38 7.57
C VAL A 66 14.73 9.70 6.97
N PHE A 67 13.71 9.52 7.80
CA PHE A 67 12.41 9.00 7.35
C PHE A 67 11.80 9.96 6.33
N GLN A 68 11.68 9.49 5.09
CA GLN A 68 11.04 10.25 4.01
C GLN A 68 9.56 9.86 3.93
N ARG A 69 8.67 10.77 4.32
CA ARG A 69 7.23 10.61 4.07
C ARG A 69 6.94 10.81 2.59
N GLU A 70 5.93 10.14 2.07
CA GLU A 70 5.56 10.25 0.64
C GLU A 70 5.27 11.70 0.24
N CYS A 71 4.56 12.44 1.10
CA CYS A 71 4.19 13.84 0.84
C CYS A 71 5.36 14.84 0.85
N ASP A 72 6.52 14.44 1.38
CA ASP A 72 7.73 15.26 1.46
C ASP A 72 8.79 14.83 0.43
N ALA A 73 8.50 13.79 -0.36
CA ALA A 73 9.46 13.22 -1.27
C ALA A 73 9.62 14.05 -2.55
N LEU A 74 10.80 13.93 -3.15
CA LEU A 74 11.06 14.41 -4.49
C LEU A 74 10.37 13.46 -5.49
N TYR A 75 9.68 14.03 -6.48
CA TYR A 75 9.09 13.28 -7.58
C TYR A 75 9.65 13.74 -8.93
N ILE A 76 9.90 12.77 -9.81
CA ILE A 76 10.31 13.00 -11.19
C ILE A 76 9.23 12.45 -12.11
N SER A 77 8.73 13.31 -13.00
CA SER A 77 7.82 12.93 -14.09
C SER A 77 8.65 12.51 -15.30
N ALA A 78 8.63 11.23 -15.65
CA ALA A 78 9.48 10.70 -16.72
C ALA A 78 8.85 9.50 -17.42
N THR A 79 9.33 9.19 -18.61
CA THR A 79 8.94 7.96 -19.32
C THR A 79 9.65 6.74 -18.74
N VAL A 80 9.14 5.53 -19.05
CA VAL A 80 9.86 4.29 -18.69
C VAL A 80 11.17 4.16 -19.48
N ASP A 81 11.29 4.78 -20.66
CA ASP A 81 12.55 4.87 -21.41
C ASP A 81 13.59 5.72 -20.67
N ASP A 82 13.20 6.90 -20.17
CA ASP A 82 14.09 7.75 -19.37
C ASP A 82 14.60 7.02 -18.13
N PHE A 83 13.70 6.33 -17.42
CA PHE A 83 14.03 5.49 -16.28
C PHE A 83 14.98 4.34 -16.67
N ALA A 84 14.73 3.69 -17.82
CA ALA A 84 15.58 2.60 -18.29
C ALA A 84 16.99 3.08 -18.65
N GLN A 85 17.11 4.24 -19.32
CA GLN A 85 18.40 4.87 -19.60
C GLN A 85 19.14 5.21 -18.30
N TRP A 86 18.42 5.71 -17.28
CA TRP A 86 18.97 6.03 -15.98
C TRP A 86 19.53 4.82 -15.25
N VAL A 87 18.76 3.73 -15.20
CA VAL A 87 19.19 2.48 -14.58
C VAL A 87 20.42 1.88 -15.29
N ASN A 88 20.52 2.06 -16.61
CA ASN A 88 21.63 1.55 -17.42
C ASN A 88 22.84 2.51 -17.50
N ASN A 89 22.84 3.62 -16.74
CA ASN A 89 23.86 4.67 -16.80
C ASN A 89 24.11 5.20 -18.23
N SER A 90 23.04 5.33 -19.01
CA SER A 90 23.07 5.76 -20.41
C SER A 90 22.17 6.97 -20.67
N CYS A 91 21.91 7.79 -19.64
CA CYS A 91 21.09 9.00 -19.74
C CYS A 91 21.59 9.92 -20.85
N GLN A 92 20.67 10.40 -21.67
CA GLN A 92 20.91 11.56 -22.53
C GLN A 92 20.95 12.86 -21.70
N PRO A 93 21.56 13.96 -22.19
CA PRO A 93 21.66 15.22 -21.45
C PRO A 93 20.34 15.85 -21.01
N ASN A 94 19.22 15.50 -21.67
CA ASN A 94 17.88 15.97 -21.35
C ASN A 94 17.07 15.00 -20.50
N ASN A 95 17.67 13.89 -20.04
CA ASN A 95 16.98 12.89 -19.24
C ASN A 95 16.62 13.49 -17.86
N PRO A 96 15.36 13.39 -17.40
CA PRO A 96 14.92 13.95 -16.12
C PRO A 96 15.70 13.47 -14.88
N PHE A 97 16.36 12.31 -14.97
CA PHE A 97 17.13 11.72 -13.88
C PHE A 97 18.64 12.07 -13.92
N ILE A 98 19.11 12.89 -14.87
CA ILE A 98 20.54 13.10 -15.13
C ILE A 98 21.36 13.56 -13.90
N ASP A 99 20.74 14.32 -13.00
CA ASP A 99 21.40 14.84 -11.79
C ASP A 99 21.45 13.82 -10.63
N TYR A 100 20.91 12.62 -10.81
CA TYR A 100 20.80 11.60 -9.77
C TYR A 100 21.57 10.35 -10.19
N SER A 101 22.54 9.90 -9.39
CA SER A 101 23.22 8.62 -9.65
C SER A 101 22.35 7.44 -9.23
N CYS A 102 22.18 6.43 -10.10
CA CYS A 102 21.46 5.20 -9.76
C CYS A 102 22.15 4.36 -8.66
N SER A 103 23.43 4.62 -8.37
CA SER A 103 24.16 4.00 -7.26
C SER A 103 23.80 4.61 -5.90
N GLU A 104 23.39 5.88 -5.88
CA GLU A 104 23.10 6.64 -4.65
C GLU A 104 21.59 6.84 -4.42
N TRP A 105 20.81 6.77 -5.49
CA TRP A 105 19.37 7.03 -5.46
C TRP A 105 18.60 5.80 -5.94
N TRP A 106 17.41 5.63 -5.37
CA TRP A 106 16.38 4.77 -5.90
C TRP A 106 15.24 5.62 -6.47
N ALA A 107 14.54 5.07 -7.45
CA ALA A 107 13.31 5.61 -8.00
C ALA A 107 12.17 4.58 -7.84
N TYR A 108 10.95 5.06 -7.59
CA TYR A 108 9.78 4.22 -7.34
C TYR A 108 8.50 4.84 -7.90
N ALA A 109 7.94 4.22 -8.94
CA ALA A 109 6.59 4.48 -9.40
C ALA A 109 5.63 3.54 -8.66
N SER A 110 4.74 4.13 -7.87
CA SER A 110 3.82 3.44 -6.96
C SER A 110 2.37 3.82 -7.21
N TYR A 111 1.44 2.97 -6.78
CA TYR A 111 0.00 3.20 -6.83
C TYR A 111 -0.55 3.55 -8.22
N LEU A 112 0.02 2.97 -9.29
CA LEU A 112 -0.45 3.19 -10.64
C LEU A 112 -1.64 2.28 -10.96
N HIS A 113 -2.86 2.74 -10.65
CA HIS A 113 -4.11 2.02 -11.00
C HIS A 113 -4.20 1.79 -12.51
N MET A 114 -4.07 0.53 -12.93
CA MET A 114 -3.95 0.17 -14.34
C MET A 114 -5.19 0.55 -15.17
N PRO A 115 -6.44 0.39 -14.70
CA PRO A 115 -7.62 0.80 -15.46
C PRO A 115 -7.71 2.32 -15.67
N ALA A 116 -7.23 3.10 -14.70
CA ALA A 116 -7.27 4.55 -14.68
C ALA A 116 -6.02 5.20 -15.29
N CYS A 117 -4.96 4.43 -15.55
CA CYS A 117 -3.71 4.86 -16.16
C CYS A 117 -3.70 4.40 -17.63
N PRO A 118 -4.01 5.28 -18.61
CA PRO A 118 -4.11 4.89 -20.02
C PRO A 118 -2.90 4.10 -20.56
N PRO A 119 -1.64 4.43 -20.20
CA PRO A 119 -0.47 3.66 -20.62
C PRO A 119 -0.43 2.20 -20.12
N LEU A 120 -1.11 1.89 -19.02
CA LEU A 120 -1.11 0.58 -18.38
C LEU A 120 -2.37 -0.24 -18.70
N LYS A 121 -3.40 0.38 -19.28
CA LYS A 121 -4.72 -0.23 -19.45
C LYS A 121 -4.69 -1.53 -20.25
N SER A 122 -3.87 -1.62 -21.30
CA SER A 122 -3.75 -2.83 -22.11
C SER A 122 -2.94 -3.93 -21.44
N LEU A 123 -2.05 -3.58 -20.51
CA LEU A 123 -1.20 -4.51 -19.78
C LEU A 123 -1.99 -5.34 -18.76
N ILE A 124 -3.23 -4.95 -18.45
CA ILE A 124 -4.07 -5.64 -17.47
C ILE A 124 -4.40 -7.08 -17.88
N GLU A 125 -4.48 -7.34 -19.18
CA GLU A 125 -4.77 -8.66 -19.76
C GLU A 125 -3.61 -9.65 -19.55
N ASP A 126 -2.40 -9.14 -19.29
CA ASP A 126 -1.22 -9.95 -19.04
C ASP A 126 -1.18 -10.52 -17.60
N VAL A 127 -2.12 -10.08 -16.75
CA VAL A 127 -2.23 -10.47 -15.33
C VAL A 127 -3.60 -11.15 -15.09
N PRO A 128 -3.77 -12.41 -15.54
CA PRO A 128 -5.08 -13.07 -15.52
C PRO A 128 -5.44 -13.62 -14.13
N TRP A 129 -5.73 -12.73 -13.18
CA TRP A 129 -6.12 -13.07 -11.81
C TRP A 129 -7.26 -14.09 -11.72
N SER A 130 -8.20 -14.06 -12.65
CA SER A 130 -9.29 -15.04 -12.77
C SER A 130 -8.83 -16.50 -12.92
N THR A 131 -7.56 -16.74 -13.28
CA THR A 131 -6.98 -18.10 -13.29
C THR A 131 -6.74 -18.64 -11.88
N LEU A 132 -6.62 -17.77 -10.87
CA LEU A 132 -6.47 -18.18 -9.48
C LEU A 132 -7.82 -18.57 -8.86
N SER A 133 -8.89 -17.89 -9.25
CA SER A 133 -10.21 -18.18 -8.70
C SER A 133 -11.29 -17.71 -9.66
N PRO A 134 -12.36 -18.50 -9.87
CA PRO A 134 -13.49 -18.07 -10.68
C PRO A 134 -14.21 -16.84 -10.08
N TYR A 135 -13.98 -16.54 -8.81
CA TYR A 135 -14.50 -15.37 -8.11
C TYR A 135 -13.64 -14.13 -8.30
N PHE A 136 -12.41 -14.27 -8.80
CA PHE A 136 -11.57 -13.13 -9.11
C PHE A 136 -12.07 -12.46 -10.39
N PRO A 137 -12.04 -11.13 -10.44
CA PRO A 137 -12.51 -10.40 -11.60
C PRO A 137 -11.66 -10.69 -12.84
N LYS A 138 -12.33 -10.80 -14.00
CA LYS A 138 -11.66 -11.02 -15.28
C LYS A 138 -10.80 -9.84 -15.72
N ASN A 139 -11.34 -8.63 -15.61
CA ASN A 139 -10.67 -7.38 -15.97
C ASN A 139 -10.38 -6.63 -14.66
N SER A 140 -9.47 -7.18 -13.87
CA SER A 140 -9.20 -6.80 -12.47
C SER A 140 -8.84 -5.31 -12.30
N ASP A 141 -9.18 -4.68 -11.18
CA ASP A 141 -8.66 -3.35 -10.80
C ASP A 141 -7.25 -3.48 -10.20
N SER A 142 -6.29 -3.81 -11.08
CA SER A 142 -4.90 -4.03 -10.67
C SER A 142 -4.15 -2.71 -10.54
N THR A 143 -3.17 -2.71 -9.64
CA THR A 143 -2.27 -1.57 -9.42
C THR A 143 -0.84 -1.99 -9.66
N PHE A 144 -0.18 -1.23 -10.53
CA PHE A 144 1.17 -1.50 -10.99
C PHE A 144 2.22 -0.75 -10.16
N TRP A 145 3.36 -1.41 -9.98
CA TRP A 145 4.53 -0.88 -9.28
C TRP A 145 5.78 -1.12 -10.12
N LEU A 146 6.64 -0.11 -10.21
CA LEU A 146 7.95 -0.19 -10.85
C LEU A 146 8.98 0.54 -9.99
N GLY A 147 10.09 -0.11 -9.66
CA GLY A 147 11.10 0.50 -8.82
C GLY A 147 12.49 -0.01 -9.07
N THR A 148 13.41 0.48 -8.25
CA THR A 148 14.79 0.00 -8.19
C THR A 148 15.12 -0.53 -6.80
N SER A 149 16.20 -1.30 -6.68
CA SER A 149 16.70 -1.75 -5.38
C SER A 149 16.84 -0.59 -4.39
N GLY A 150 16.38 -0.79 -3.15
CA GLY A 150 16.30 0.20 -2.07
C GLY A 150 15.00 0.99 -2.02
N SER A 151 14.17 0.96 -3.08
CA SER A 151 12.83 1.54 -3.00
C SER A 151 11.94 0.74 -2.06
N HIS A 152 11.08 1.42 -1.32
CA HIS A 152 10.27 0.77 -0.28
C HIS A 152 8.94 1.48 -0.06
N THR A 153 7.99 0.81 0.57
CA THR A 153 6.79 1.43 1.12
C THR A 153 6.90 1.39 2.63
N ALA A 154 6.67 2.53 3.30
CA ALA A 154 6.71 2.63 4.76
C ALA A 154 5.76 1.61 5.41
N CYS A 155 6.06 1.18 6.63
CA CYS A 155 5.23 0.17 7.28
C CYS A 155 3.82 0.69 7.53
N HIS A 156 2.81 -0.05 7.08
CA HIS A 156 1.41 0.33 7.20
C HIS A 156 0.50 -0.90 7.16
N TYR A 157 -0.78 -0.72 7.46
CA TYR A 157 -1.82 -1.67 7.06
C TYR A 157 -2.90 -0.98 6.23
N ASP A 158 -3.52 -1.77 5.35
CA ASP A 158 -4.69 -1.38 4.57
C ASP A 158 -5.94 -1.52 5.46
N THR A 159 -6.73 -0.44 5.60
CA THR A 159 -7.85 -0.38 6.56
C THR A 159 -9.05 -1.19 6.11
N TYR A 160 -9.21 -1.39 4.81
CA TYR A 160 -10.25 -2.22 4.21
C TYR A 160 -9.69 -3.07 3.08
N GLY A 161 -10.37 -4.18 2.81
CA GLY A 161 -10.03 -5.13 1.76
C GLY A 161 -8.90 -6.09 2.15
N VAL A 162 -8.59 -6.97 1.22
CA VAL A 162 -7.43 -7.86 1.26
C VAL A 162 -6.62 -7.70 -0.01
N ASN A 163 -5.32 -7.95 0.06
CA ASN A 163 -4.40 -7.67 -1.05
C ASN A 163 -3.77 -8.95 -1.60
N PHE A 164 -3.79 -9.11 -2.92
CA PHE A 164 -3.03 -10.11 -3.65
C PHE A 164 -1.91 -9.45 -4.42
N VAL A 165 -0.68 -9.90 -4.22
CA VAL A 165 0.52 -9.30 -4.80
C VAL A 165 1.23 -10.31 -5.67
N LEU A 166 1.31 -10.03 -6.97
CA LEU A 166 2.15 -10.75 -7.91
C LEU A 166 3.49 -10.04 -8.03
N GLN A 167 4.58 -10.76 -7.77
CA GLN A 167 5.91 -10.29 -8.15
C GLN A 167 6.18 -10.66 -9.61
N VAL A 168 6.46 -9.66 -10.46
CA VAL A 168 6.63 -9.85 -11.90
C VAL A 168 8.10 -9.86 -12.31
N LEU A 169 8.88 -8.90 -11.82
CA LEU A 169 10.30 -8.72 -12.15
C LEU A 169 11.09 -8.37 -10.89
N GLY A 170 12.31 -8.87 -10.74
CA GLY A 170 13.13 -8.63 -9.56
C GLY A 170 12.51 -9.21 -8.28
N GLN A 171 12.98 -8.76 -7.12
CA GLN A 171 12.57 -9.29 -5.83
C GLN A 171 12.09 -8.18 -4.89
N LYS A 172 11.06 -8.48 -4.11
CA LYS A 172 10.62 -7.63 -2.99
C LYS A 172 10.63 -8.43 -1.69
N ARG A 173 11.23 -7.86 -0.64
CA ARG A 173 11.13 -8.35 0.72
C ARG A 173 9.92 -7.70 1.39
N TRP A 174 9.03 -8.55 1.90
CA TRP A 174 7.87 -8.21 2.69
C TRP A 174 8.16 -8.60 4.14
N ILE A 175 8.01 -7.64 5.05
CA ILE A 175 8.01 -7.86 6.49
C ILE A 175 6.58 -7.63 6.96
N LEU A 176 5.92 -8.67 7.45
CA LEU A 176 4.50 -8.70 7.77
C LEU A 176 4.32 -8.87 9.29
N PHE A 177 3.46 -8.08 9.92
CA PHE A 177 3.15 -8.21 11.35
C PHE A 177 1.64 -8.45 11.54
N PRO A 178 1.27 -9.36 12.44
CA PRO A 178 -0.14 -9.64 12.71
C PRO A 178 -0.85 -8.43 13.32
N PRO A 179 -2.19 -8.31 13.17
CA PRO A 179 -2.97 -7.24 13.79
C PRO A 179 -2.80 -7.14 15.32
N SER A 180 -2.46 -8.25 15.99
CA SER A 180 -2.16 -8.29 17.43
C SER A 180 -0.96 -7.42 17.84
N ASP A 181 -0.09 -7.09 16.89
CA ASP A 181 1.10 -6.28 17.13
C ASP A 181 0.80 -4.77 17.08
N THR A 182 -0.42 -4.34 16.72
CA THR A 182 -0.80 -2.93 16.56
C THR A 182 -0.34 -2.01 17.70
N GLN A 183 -0.45 -2.46 18.94
CA GLN A 183 -0.01 -1.73 20.15
C GLN A 183 1.51 -1.45 20.18
N PHE A 184 2.30 -2.19 19.41
CA PHE A 184 3.76 -2.06 19.30
C PHE A 184 4.20 -1.27 18.06
N MET A 185 3.27 -0.97 17.15
CA MET A 185 3.57 -0.40 15.83
C MET A 185 3.52 1.12 15.78
N TYR A 186 3.13 1.80 16.86
CA TYR A 186 3.03 3.27 16.91
C TYR A 186 2.17 3.82 15.74
N PRO A 187 0.87 3.48 15.70
CA PRO A 187 0.00 3.85 14.60
C PRO A 187 -0.12 5.37 14.44
N THR A 188 -0.12 5.84 13.19
CA THR A 188 -0.33 7.23 12.84
C THR A 188 -1.14 7.35 11.55
N ARG A 189 -1.99 8.38 11.50
CA ARG A 189 -2.73 8.80 10.30
C ARG A 189 -2.05 9.95 9.57
N ILE A 190 -0.78 10.22 9.85
CA ILE A 190 -0.01 11.28 9.21
C ILE A 190 1.21 10.68 8.51
N PRO A 191 1.34 10.82 7.18
CA PRO A 191 0.43 11.56 6.29
C PRO A 191 -0.94 10.88 6.18
N LEU A 192 -1.99 11.68 6.03
CA LEU A 192 -3.35 11.12 5.92
C LEU A 192 -3.58 10.61 4.51
N GLU A 193 -4.02 9.35 4.45
CA GLU A 193 -4.41 8.60 3.27
C GLU A 193 -5.66 7.81 3.67
N GLU A 194 -6.72 7.87 2.86
CA GLU A 194 -8.08 7.40 3.19
C GLU A 194 -8.22 5.91 3.53
N SER A 195 -7.21 5.11 3.26
CA SER A 195 -7.23 3.65 3.36
C SER A 195 -6.04 3.06 4.12
N THR A 196 -5.26 3.90 4.80
CA THR A 196 -3.98 3.49 5.36
C THR A 196 -3.81 3.96 6.81
N VAL A 197 -3.24 3.09 7.63
CA VAL A 197 -2.58 3.47 8.88
C VAL A 197 -1.10 3.17 8.78
N PHE A 198 -0.28 4.20 8.96
CA PHE A 198 1.16 4.06 8.95
C PHE A 198 1.69 3.77 10.35
N SER A 199 2.88 3.18 10.41
CA SER A 199 3.72 3.16 11.60
C SER A 199 4.59 4.41 11.62
N GLU A 200 4.78 5.01 12.79
CA GLU A 200 5.81 6.05 12.97
C GLU A 200 7.24 5.49 12.87
N VAL A 201 7.41 4.18 12.95
CA VAL A 201 8.72 3.53 12.96
C VAL A 201 9.31 3.48 11.55
N ASN A 202 10.53 3.99 11.40
CA ASN A 202 11.32 3.80 10.19
C ASN A 202 11.96 2.40 10.19
N PHE A 203 11.36 1.43 9.49
CA PHE A 203 11.88 0.06 9.42
C PHE A 203 13.18 -0.09 8.61
N GLN A 204 13.60 0.92 7.86
CA GLN A 204 14.95 0.91 7.26
C GLN A 204 16.04 1.24 8.29
N GLN A 205 15.69 1.98 9.36
CA GLN A 205 16.59 2.32 10.45
C GLN A 205 15.78 2.66 11.71
N VAL A 206 15.54 1.64 12.52
CA VAL A 206 14.66 1.75 13.69
C VAL A 206 15.34 2.53 14.81
N ASP A 207 14.62 3.52 15.36
CA ASP A 207 15.03 4.24 16.56
C ASP A 207 14.45 3.57 17.82
N PHE A 208 15.24 2.69 18.43
CA PHE A 208 14.83 1.96 19.63
C PHE A 208 14.73 2.82 20.90
N ILE A 209 15.24 4.05 20.91
CA ILE A 209 15.05 4.95 22.05
C ILE A 209 13.61 5.47 22.06
N ASN A 210 13.12 5.90 20.89
CA ASN A 210 11.78 6.46 20.76
C ASN A 210 10.70 5.39 20.50
N PHE A 211 11.07 4.26 19.89
CA PHE A 211 10.14 3.19 19.53
C PHE A 211 10.51 1.81 20.12
N PRO A 212 10.78 1.69 21.44
CA PRO A 212 11.25 0.44 22.04
C PRO A 212 10.24 -0.72 21.93
N LEU A 213 8.93 -0.43 21.83
CA LEU A 213 7.90 -1.47 21.82
C LEU A 213 7.95 -2.36 20.58
N VAL A 214 8.57 -1.89 19.49
CA VAL A 214 8.72 -2.67 18.25
C VAL A 214 9.48 -3.99 18.49
N LEU A 215 10.30 -4.06 19.55
CA LEU A 215 11.01 -5.28 19.96
C LEU A 215 10.06 -6.40 20.45
N ASN A 216 8.79 -6.09 20.72
CA ASN A 216 7.78 -7.05 21.15
C ASN A 216 6.94 -7.60 19.98
N THR A 217 7.25 -7.21 18.74
CA THR A 217 6.54 -7.67 17.54
C THR A 217 6.95 -9.09 17.14
N SER A 218 6.08 -9.76 16.38
CA SER A 218 6.26 -11.12 15.88
C SER A 218 6.16 -11.14 14.35
N PRO A 219 7.18 -10.64 13.63
CA PRO A 219 7.14 -10.54 12.18
C PRO A 219 7.20 -11.89 11.47
N THR A 220 6.69 -11.88 10.25
CA THR A 220 6.88 -12.90 9.21
C THR A 220 7.57 -12.25 8.02
N VAL A 221 8.65 -12.85 7.52
CA VAL A 221 9.39 -12.32 6.36
C VAL A 221 9.26 -13.20 5.14
N VAL A 222 8.98 -12.55 4.00
CA VAL A 222 8.86 -13.20 2.71
C VAL A 222 9.61 -12.43 1.64
N VAL A 223 10.54 -13.08 0.95
CA VAL A 223 11.10 -12.55 -0.30
C VAL A 223 10.32 -13.13 -1.47
N LEU A 224 9.60 -12.29 -2.20
CA LEU A 224 8.86 -12.70 -3.40
C LEU A 224 9.79 -12.78 -4.60
N GLN A 225 9.70 -13.90 -5.33
CA GLN A 225 10.38 -14.15 -6.59
C GLN A 225 9.43 -13.92 -7.76
N PRO A 226 9.93 -13.64 -8.99
CA PRO A 226 9.09 -13.57 -10.17
C PRO A 226 8.17 -14.79 -10.33
N GLY A 227 6.85 -14.53 -10.38
CA GLY A 227 5.80 -15.54 -10.45
C GLY A 227 5.18 -15.96 -9.12
N ASP A 228 5.71 -15.52 -7.99
CA ASP A 228 5.09 -15.72 -6.68
C ASP A 228 3.88 -14.81 -6.51
N VAL A 229 2.84 -15.33 -5.83
CA VAL A 229 1.70 -14.54 -5.37
C VAL A 229 1.62 -14.58 -3.85
N LEU A 230 1.56 -13.41 -3.23
CA LEU A 230 1.34 -13.22 -1.79
C LEU A 230 -0.09 -12.75 -1.55
N PHE A 231 -0.78 -13.41 -0.63
CA PHE A 231 -2.01 -12.91 -0.03
C PHE A 231 -1.68 -12.21 1.29
N VAL A 232 -2.11 -10.96 1.42
CA VAL A 232 -2.00 -10.15 2.63
C VAL A 232 -3.42 -9.96 3.18
N PRO A 233 -3.73 -10.52 4.37
CA PRO A 233 -5.03 -10.35 4.97
C PRO A 233 -5.24 -8.92 5.48
N ARG A 234 -6.50 -8.60 5.77
CA ARG A 234 -6.91 -7.32 6.34
C ARG A 234 -6.14 -7.02 7.62
N HIS A 235 -5.79 -5.75 7.80
CA HIS A 235 -5.12 -5.19 8.98
C HIS A 235 -3.73 -5.78 9.28
N TRP A 236 -3.18 -6.62 8.42
CA TRP A 236 -1.78 -7.04 8.55
C TRP A 236 -0.87 -5.88 8.18
N TRP A 237 -0.07 -5.47 9.17
CA TRP A 237 0.99 -4.50 8.96
C TRP A 237 2.02 -5.06 8.01
N HIS A 238 2.54 -4.23 7.12
CA HIS A 238 3.54 -4.65 6.16
C HIS A 238 4.50 -3.52 5.79
N PHE A 239 5.79 -3.82 5.87
CA PHE A 239 6.86 -3.04 5.27
C PHE A 239 7.38 -3.78 4.03
N VAL A 240 7.56 -3.06 2.92
CA VAL A 240 7.92 -3.67 1.64
C VAL A 240 9.13 -2.96 1.07
N GLU A 241 10.17 -3.72 0.70
CA GLU A 241 11.39 -3.19 0.11
C GLU A 241 11.76 -3.96 -1.15
N SER A 242 12.05 -3.24 -2.23
CA SER A 242 12.75 -3.76 -3.40
C SER A 242 14.18 -4.08 -3.02
N ILE A 243 14.59 -5.34 -3.10
CA ILE A 243 15.95 -5.75 -2.77
C ILE A 243 16.77 -6.01 -4.03
N GLU A 244 18.08 -5.97 -3.89
CA GLU A 244 19.01 -6.30 -4.97
C GLU A 244 18.96 -7.81 -5.25
N GLY A 245 18.67 -8.18 -6.50
CA GLY A 245 18.62 -9.57 -6.99
C GLY A 245 19.30 -9.68 -8.36
N ASP A 246 18.75 -10.49 -9.27
CA ASP A 246 19.24 -10.66 -10.66
C ASP A 246 19.09 -9.43 -11.57
N GLY A 247 18.95 -8.24 -10.99
CA GLY A 247 18.77 -6.96 -11.66
C GLY A 247 18.47 -5.84 -10.67
N SER A 248 18.64 -4.60 -11.14
CA SER A 248 18.40 -3.38 -10.35
C SER A 248 16.95 -2.92 -10.37
N VAL A 249 16.08 -3.50 -11.21
CA VAL A 249 14.67 -3.10 -11.41
C VAL A 249 13.73 -4.14 -10.84
N THR A 250 12.67 -3.68 -10.17
CA THR A 250 11.59 -4.50 -9.65
C THR A 250 10.25 -4.09 -10.24
N CYS A 251 9.37 -5.05 -10.48
CA CYS A 251 8.00 -4.83 -10.92
C CYS A 251 7.05 -5.76 -10.16
N ALA A 252 5.95 -5.22 -9.67
CA ALA A 252 4.90 -5.99 -9.00
C ALA A 252 3.52 -5.47 -9.42
N VAL A 253 2.50 -6.31 -9.27
CA VAL A 253 1.11 -5.96 -9.51
C VAL A 253 0.27 -6.41 -8.32
N ASN A 254 -0.50 -5.47 -7.77
CA ASN A 254 -1.43 -5.74 -6.67
C ASN A 254 -2.85 -5.84 -7.19
N LEU A 255 -3.69 -6.62 -6.48
CA LEU A 255 -5.12 -6.68 -6.62
C LEU A 255 -5.75 -6.60 -5.22
N TRP A 256 -6.44 -5.50 -4.93
CA TRP A 256 -7.23 -5.39 -3.71
C TRP A 256 -8.67 -5.85 -3.95
N LEU A 257 -9.13 -6.72 -3.06
CA LEU A 257 -10.48 -7.30 -3.09
C LEU A 257 -11.26 -6.83 -1.86
N ASP A 258 -12.47 -6.35 -2.10
CA ASP A 258 -13.37 -5.83 -1.07
C ASP A 258 -14.10 -6.98 -0.36
N GLN A 259 -14.33 -6.81 0.93
CA GLN A 259 -15.17 -7.64 1.79
C GLN A 259 -16.30 -6.76 2.36
N PRO A 260 -17.38 -6.51 1.60
CA PRO A 260 -18.35 -5.48 1.94
C PRO A 260 -18.96 -5.59 3.36
N SER A 261 -19.14 -6.81 3.89
CA SER A 261 -19.68 -7.00 5.24
C SER A 261 -18.78 -6.45 6.36
N LEU A 262 -17.47 -6.39 6.12
CA LEU A 262 -16.47 -5.92 7.07
C LEU A 262 -16.00 -4.50 6.70
N ASP A 263 -15.75 -4.28 5.42
CA ASP A 263 -15.11 -3.08 4.92
C ASP A 263 -16.03 -1.86 4.92
N ASN A 264 -17.36 -2.04 4.91
CA ASN A 264 -18.29 -0.92 5.02
C ASN A 264 -18.20 -0.23 6.39
N GLU A 265 -17.98 -0.99 7.47
CA GLU A 265 -17.75 -0.43 8.80
C GLU A 265 -16.44 0.36 8.83
N GLU A 266 -15.37 -0.19 8.27
CA GLU A 266 -14.07 0.46 8.19
C GLU A 266 -14.14 1.75 7.36
N ARG A 267 -14.86 1.77 6.23
CA ARG A 267 -15.10 2.99 5.45
C ARG A 267 -15.85 4.06 6.22
N CYS A 268 -16.75 3.68 7.13
CA CYS A 268 -17.38 4.64 8.04
C CYS A 268 -16.37 5.24 9.01
N LYS A 269 -15.51 4.41 9.61
CA LYS A 269 -14.44 4.87 10.49
C LYS A 269 -13.48 5.80 9.77
N GLU A 270 -13.05 5.46 8.56
CA GLU A 270 -12.17 6.32 7.75
C GLU A 270 -12.81 7.66 7.38
N SER A 271 -14.11 7.65 7.05
CA SER A 271 -14.85 8.90 6.82
C SER A 271 -14.88 9.79 8.08
N LEU A 272 -15.02 9.19 9.28
CA LEU A 272 -14.93 9.93 10.54
C LEU A 272 -13.52 10.46 10.79
N THR A 273 -12.49 9.65 10.56
CA THR A 273 -11.08 10.05 10.65
C THR A 273 -10.81 11.28 9.79
N GLN A 274 -11.23 11.25 8.52
CA GLN A 274 -11.09 12.38 7.60
C GLN A 274 -11.90 13.60 8.08
N LEU A 275 -13.15 13.42 8.53
CA LEU A 275 -13.96 14.53 9.05
C LEU A 275 -13.29 15.25 10.21
N VAL A 276 -12.77 14.50 11.19
CA VAL A 276 -12.08 15.05 12.36
C VAL A 276 -10.78 15.73 11.93
N CYS A 277 -9.95 15.03 11.14
CA CYS A 277 -8.66 15.55 10.69
C CYS A 277 -8.82 16.86 9.91
N LEU A 278 -9.69 16.88 8.91
CA LEU A 278 -9.90 18.06 8.08
C LEU A 278 -10.54 19.21 8.86
N SER A 279 -11.45 18.93 9.79
CA SER A 279 -12.04 19.98 10.66
C SER A 279 -10.98 20.65 11.54
N LEU A 280 -10.07 19.87 12.12
CA LEU A 280 -8.96 20.37 12.92
C LEU A 280 -7.98 21.19 12.05
N MET A 281 -7.60 20.67 10.88
CA MET A 281 -6.72 21.37 9.93
C MET A 281 -7.31 22.69 9.42
N HIS A 282 -8.60 22.72 9.11
CA HIS A 282 -9.29 23.96 8.69
C HIS A 282 -9.32 25.01 9.79
N SER A 283 -9.39 24.58 11.06
CA SER A 283 -9.32 25.44 12.24
C SER A 283 -7.92 25.99 12.51
N CYS A 284 -6.89 25.40 11.90
CA CYS A 284 -5.50 25.86 12.03
C CYS A 284 -5.25 27.11 11.16
N LYS A 285 -4.50 28.06 11.75
CA LYS A 285 -4.03 29.27 11.04
C LYS A 285 -2.96 28.94 10.00
N ASP A 286 -2.08 28.00 10.33
CA ASP A 286 -1.04 27.52 9.41
C ASP A 286 -1.66 26.59 8.37
N LYS A 287 -1.69 27.05 7.11
CA LYS A 287 -2.19 26.27 5.97
C LYS A 287 -1.14 25.34 5.39
N GLY A 288 0.12 25.43 5.83
CA GLY A 288 1.17 24.46 5.51
C GLY A 288 0.85 23.05 6.01
N ILE A 289 -0.02 22.91 7.03
CA ILE A 289 -0.44 21.62 7.57
C ILE A 289 -1.06 20.71 6.49
N PHE A 290 -1.74 21.25 5.48
CA PHE A 290 -2.31 20.46 4.39
C PHE A 290 -1.24 19.72 3.55
N GLN A 291 0.05 20.10 3.68
CA GLN A 291 1.15 19.35 3.07
C GLN A 291 1.30 17.94 3.65
N SER A 292 0.79 17.69 4.86
CA SER A 292 0.78 16.36 5.48
C SER A 292 -0.36 15.46 4.98
N LEU A 293 -1.15 15.93 4.01
CA LEU A 293 -2.15 15.10 3.32
C LEU A 293 -1.56 14.57 2.03
N HIS A 294 -1.89 13.31 1.72
CA HIS A 294 -1.71 12.79 0.37
C HIS A 294 -2.47 13.65 -0.64
N VAL A 295 -2.02 13.63 -1.90
CA VAL A 295 -2.55 14.51 -2.96
C VAL A 295 -4.08 14.44 -3.06
N PRO A 296 -4.71 13.25 -3.08
CA PRO A 296 -6.16 13.16 -3.17
C PRO A 296 -6.84 13.81 -1.95
N GLU A 297 -6.43 13.47 -0.73
CA GLU A 297 -6.99 14.00 0.51
C GLU A 297 -6.83 15.52 0.60
N ARG A 298 -5.72 16.04 0.06
CA ARG A 298 -5.46 17.47 -0.03
C ARG A 298 -6.40 18.16 -1.00
N GLU A 299 -6.61 17.60 -2.18
CA GLU A 299 -7.57 18.13 -3.15
C GLU A 299 -8.98 18.14 -2.56
N LEU A 300 -9.39 17.05 -1.90
CA LEU A 300 -10.64 16.99 -1.17
C LEU A 300 -10.71 18.07 -0.11
N ALA A 301 -9.69 18.21 0.75
CA ALA A 301 -9.66 19.19 1.83
C ALA A 301 -9.76 20.65 1.35
N LEU A 302 -9.19 20.95 0.18
CA LEU A 302 -9.22 22.27 -0.43
C LEU A 302 -10.50 22.52 -1.26
N SER A 303 -11.31 21.50 -1.52
CA SER A 303 -12.60 21.68 -2.20
C SER A 303 -13.60 22.48 -1.35
N SER A 304 -14.50 23.21 -2.01
CA SER A 304 -15.51 24.03 -1.32
C SER A 304 -16.60 23.20 -0.62
N ASN A 305 -16.75 21.93 -0.99
CA ASN A 305 -17.79 21.01 -0.51
C ASN A 305 -17.23 19.79 0.23
N TRP A 306 -16.00 19.87 0.74
CA TRP A 306 -15.31 18.74 1.40
C TRP A 306 -16.14 18.12 2.53
N PHE A 307 -16.74 18.96 3.38
CA PHE A 307 -17.50 18.52 4.55
C PHE A 307 -18.77 17.76 4.15
N GLU A 308 -19.51 18.31 3.17
CA GLU A 308 -20.71 17.65 2.65
C GLU A 308 -20.36 16.35 1.91
N THR A 309 -19.22 16.31 1.22
CA THR A 309 -18.74 15.11 0.53
C THR A 309 -18.47 13.99 1.53
N LEU A 310 -17.71 14.25 2.60
CA LEU A 310 -17.42 13.26 3.63
C LEU A 310 -18.66 12.86 4.44
N LYS A 311 -19.54 13.81 4.77
CA LYS A 311 -20.81 13.52 5.44
C LYS A 311 -21.69 12.59 4.60
N ASN A 312 -21.75 12.81 3.28
CA ASN A 312 -22.50 11.95 2.38
C ASN A 312 -21.86 10.56 2.24
N ALA A 313 -20.52 10.50 2.12
CA ALA A 313 -19.78 9.24 2.12
C ALA A 313 -20.08 8.40 3.37
N PHE A 314 -19.96 9.01 4.55
CA PHE A 314 -20.30 8.38 5.83
C PHE A 314 -21.72 7.81 5.84
N ARG A 315 -22.71 8.58 5.37
CA ARG A 315 -24.11 8.13 5.30
C ARG A 315 -24.29 6.95 4.34
N VAL A 316 -23.66 6.98 3.16
CA VAL A 316 -23.76 5.89 2.17
C VAL A 316 -23.13 4.61 2.71
N ASN A 317 -21.94 4.71 3.29
CA ASN A 317 -21.23 3.57 3.88
C ASN A 317 -22.04 3.00 5.06
N LEU A 318 -22.64 3.87 5.87
CA LEU A 318 -23.49 3.45 6.98
C LEU A 318 -24.72 2.69 6.51
N HIS A 319 -25.46 3.22 5.54
CA HIS A 319 -26.61 2.52 4.97
C HIS A 319 -26.21 1.17 4.37
N SER A 320 -25.04 1.11 3.72
CA SER A 320 -24.50 -0.13 3.14
C SER A 320 -24.14 -1.15 4.23
N SER A 321 -23.55 -0.71 5.34
CA SER A 321 -23.23 -1.57 6.49
C SER A 321 -24.48 -2.15 7.19
N MET A 322 -25.59 -1.42 7.16
CA MET A 322 -26.87 -1.85 7.75
C MET A 322 -27.71 -2.72 6.81
N SER A 323 -27.43 -2.72 5.51
CA SER A 323 -28.24 -3.37 4.48
C SER A 323 -27.60 -4.60 3.87
N THR A 324 -26.40 -5.01 4.31
CA THR A 324 -25.71 -6.22 3.88
C THR A 324 -26.46 -7.49 4.31
N VAL A 325 -27.51 -7.80 3.55
CA VAL A 325 -28.06 -9.14 3.33
C VAL A 325 -27.87 -9.43 1.85
N TYR A 326 -26.78 -10.09 1.48
CA TYR A 326 -26.59 -10.55 0.11
C TYR A 326 -26.88 -12.04 -0.01
N ASN A 327 -28.01 -12.34 -0.65
CA ASN A 327 -28.25 -13.62 -1.31
C ASN A 327 -27.57 -13.57 -2.68
N SER A 328 -26.37 -14.12 -2.79
CA SER A 328 -25.83 -14.54 -4.08
C SER A 328 -25.87 -16.07 -4.13
N GLU A 329 -26.64 -16.64 -5.05
CA GLU A 329 -26.53 -18.06 -5.38
C GLU A 329 -25.10 -18.34 -5.87
N PRO A 330 -24.43 -19.39 -5.34
CA PRO A 330 -23.09 -19.72 -5.77
C PRO A 330 -23.10 -20.10 -7.25
N PRO A 331 -22.10 -19.69 -8.05
CA PRO A 331 -21.94 -20.24 -9.37
C PRO A 331 -21.81 -21.76 -9.25
N ALA A 332 -22.74 -22.50 -9.85
CA ALA A 332 -22.76 -23.94 -9.89
C ALA A 332 -21.57 -24.44 -10.74
N LYS A 333 -20.40 -24.56 -10.13
CA LYS A 333 -19.24 -25.34 -10.60
C LYS A 333 -18.20 -25.41 -9.47
N THR A 334 -18.08 -26.58 -8.85
CA THR A 334 -16.89 -26.93 -8.06
C THR A 334 -15.68 -26.88 -8.97
N PHE A 335 -14.91 -25.80 -8.90
CA PHE A 335 -13.59 -25.74 -9.53
C PHE A 335 -12.65 -26.61 -8.67
N LYS A 336 -12.37 -27.83 -9.14
CA LYS A 336 -11.22 -28.59 -8.66
C LYS A 336 -10.00 -28.07 -9.40
N HIS A 337 -9.36 -27.05 -8.86
CA HIS A 337 -7.94 -26.88 -9.15
C HIS A 337 -7.21 -27.92 -8.29
N ASP A 338 -6.23 -28.62 -8.86
CA ASP A 338 -5.22 -29.29 -8.03
C ASP A 338 -4.75 -28.27 -7.00
N SER A 339 -4.76 -28.65 -5.73
CA SER A 339 -4.62 -27.76 -4.58
C SER A 339 -3.59 -26.68 -4.85
N MET A 340 -4.00 -25.41 -4.80
CA MET A 340 -3.02 -24.34 -4.75
C MET A 340 -2.15 -24.56 -3.53
N ASP A 341 -0.84 -24.71 -3.74
CA ASP A 341 0.16 -24.90 -2.68
C ASP A 341 0.41 -23.56 -1.97
N TRP A 342 -0.63 -23.07 -1.29
CA TRP A 342 -0.54 -21.96 -0.37
C TRP A 342 0.20 -22.41 0.89
N ALA A 343 1.26 -21.71 1.21
CA ALA A 343 2.01 -21.90 2.45
C ALA A 343 1.85 -20.68 3.36
N VAL A 344 1.74 -20.93 4.66
CA VAL A 344 1.90 -19.87 5.68
C VAL A 344 3.41 -19.63 5.82
N PRO A 345 3.92 -18.41 5.56
CA PRO A 345 5.33 -18.14 5.78
C PRO A 345 5.66 -18.14 7.28
N PRO A 346 6.88 -18.58 7.67
CA PRO A 346 7.24 -18.75 9.07
C PRO A 346 7.41 -17.42 9.78
N THR A 347 7.03 -17.38 11.06
CA THR A 347 7.35 -16.27 11.96
C THR A 347 8.84 -16.28 12.30
N CYS A 348 9.40 -15.10 12.54
CA CYS A 348 10.79 -14.88 12.94
C CYS A 348 10.88 -13.84 14.05
N ASP A 349 12.02 -13.81 14.75
CA ASP A 349 12.29 -12.76 15.74
C ASP A 349 12.60 -11.44 15.01
N ILE A 350 12.06 -10.32 15.50
CA ILE A 350 12.32 -8.98 14.98
C ILE A 350 13.82 -8.66 14.95
N ILE A 351 14.62 -9.22 15.86
CA ILE A 351 16.07 -9.02 15.90
C ILE A 351 16.76 -9.62 14.65
N GLU A 352 16.19 -10.66 14.04
CA GLU A 352 16.77 -11.32 12.84
C GLU A 352 16.61 -10.50 11.56
N ILE A 353 15.70 -9.52 11.56
CA ILE A 353 15.30 -8.80 10.35
C ILE A 353 15.76 -7.34 10.35
N LEU A 354 16.15 -6.82 11.51
CA LEU A 354 16.64 -5.46 11.68
C LEU A 354 18.05 -5.35 11.09
N PRO A 355 18.34 -4.29 10.31
CA PRO A 355 19.71 -4.04 9.85
C PRO A 355 20.66 -3.89 11.04
N GLU A 356 21.92 -4.32 10.87
CA GLU A 356 22.93 -4.32 11.94
C GLU A 356 22.88 -3.06 12.79
N LEU A 357 22.89 -3.24 14.12
CA LEU A 357 22.86 -2.20 15.16
C LEU A 357 23.85 -1.06 14.87
N GLN A 358 23.43 -0.05 14.11
CA GLN A 358 24.21 1.15 13.84
C GLN A 358 23.56 2.38 14.47
N LYS A 359 24.39 3.00 15.33
CA LYS A 359 24.25 4.27 16.06
C LYS A 359 22.86 4.92 16.09
N LEU A 360 22.27 4.79 17.27
CA LEU A 360 21.19 5.59 17.82
C LEU A 360 21.51 7.08 17.68
N ASN A 361 20.68 7.80 16.92
CA ASN A 361 20.64 9.25 16.97
C ASN A 361 19.34 9.64 17.66
N ALA A 362 19.43 10.26 18.83
CA ALA A 362 18.27 10.85 19.46
C ALA A 362 17.76 12.00 18.57
N LEU A 363 16.51 11.91 18.11
CA LEU A 363 15.83 13.07 17.52
C LEU A 363 15.66 14.15 18.62
N PRO A 364 15.76 15.44 18.26
CA PRO A 364 15.54 16.51 19.23
C PRO A 364 14.14 16.38 19.84
N ALA A 365 14.03 16.74 21.12
CA ALA A 365 12.76 16.74 21.84
C ALA A 365 11.72 17.56 21.05
N ALA A 366 10.70 16.88 20.53
CA ALA A 366 9.60 17.52 19.84
C ALA A 366 8.83 18.43 20.80
N ASP A 367 8.33 19.56 20.30
CA ASP A 367 7.44 20.47 21.03
C ASP A 367 6.38 19.66 21.80
N PRO A 368 6.21 19.86 23.13
CA PRO A 368 5.21 19.14 23.91
C PRO A 368 3.79 19.29 23.35
N PHE A 369 3.50 20.37 22.60
CA PHE A 369 2.21 20.57 21.96
C PHE A 369 2.38 21.04 20.50
N SER A 370 2.07 20.18 19.53
CA SER A 370 2.03 20.53 18.11
C SER A 370 0.68 20.18 17.48
N ILE A 371 0.32 20.87 16.39
CA ILE A 371 -0.88 20.54 15.61
C ILE A 371 -0.81 19.07 15.13
N GLU A 372 0.36 18.59 14.74
CA GLU A 372 0.55 17.20 14.31
C GLU A 372 0.27 16.21 15.44
N LYS A 373 0.73 16.48 16.67
CA LYS A 373 0.38 15.65 17.85
C LYS A 373 -1.12 15.68 18.14
N LEU A 374 -1.77 16.84 18.00
CA LEU A 374 -3.22 16.94 18.15
C LEU A 374 -3.96 16.11 17.10
N LEU A 375 -3.56 16.22 15.83
CA LEU A 375 -4.13 15.42 14.74
C LEU A 375 -3.98 13.93 15.05
N ARG A 376 -2.76 13.46 15.33
CA ARG A 376 -2.49 12.05 15.66
C ARG A 376 -3.34 11.55 16.82
N ALA A 377 -3.47 12.32 17.90
CA ALA A 377 -4.27 11.91 19.06
C ALA A 377 -5.76 11.78 18.74
N PHE A 378 -6.33 12.67 17.92
CA PHE A 378 -7.76 12.63 17.58
C PHE A 378 -8.09 11.73 16.39
N THR A 379 -7.08 11.31 15.62
CA THR A 379 -7.21 10.35 14.51
C THR A 379 -6.68 8.97 14.86
N ASP A 380 -6.27 8.75 16.11
CA ASP A 380 -5.86 7.46 16.62
C ASP A 380 -6.98 6.42 16.43
N PRO A 381 -6.68 5.21 15.92
CA PRO A 381 -7.69 4.18 15.68
C PRO A 381 -8.59 3.89 16.89
N GLU A 382 -8.06 3.85 18.12
CA GLU A 382 -8.85 3.57 19.33
C GLU A 382 -9.85 4.71 19.63
N VAL A 383 -9.44 5.96 19.37
CA VAL A 383 -10.30 7.14 19.52
C VAL A 383 -11.42 7.11 18.48
N ILE A 384 -11.10 6.77 17.23
CA ILE A 384 -12.08 6.64 16.15
C ILE A 384 -13.08 5.52 16.45
N ASP A 385 -12.62 4.36 16.92
CA ASP A 385 -13.48 3.26 17.35
C ASP A 385 -14.40 3.67 18.50
N LEU A 386 -13.89 4.42 19.48
CA LEU A 386 -14.71 4.94 20.58
C LEU A 386 -15.80 5.89 20.06
N VAL A 387 -15.45 6.85 19.19
CA VAL A 387 -16.41 7.79 18.60
C VAL A 387 -17.45 7.04 17.76
N PHE A 388 -17.02 6.13 16.90
CA PHE A 388 -17.90 5.28 16.10
C PHE A 388 -18.87 4.52 17.01
N SER A 389 -18.38 3.88 18.08
CA SER A 389 -19.23 3.16 19.03
C SER A 389 -20.31 4.06 19.65
N LYS A 390 -20.02 5.33 19.98
CA LYS A 390 -21.01 6.26 20.56
C LYS A 390 -22.10 6.69 19.58
N PHE A 391 -21.85 6.62 18.28
CA PHE A 391 -22.87 6.87 17.26
C PHE A 391 -23.82 5.68 17.06
N PHE A 392 -23.38 4.46 17.40
CA PHE A 392 -24.03 3.21 16.93
C PHE A 392 -24.35 2.16 18.00
N LYS A 393 -23.70 2.19 19.16
CA LYS A 393 -23.95 1.35 20.34
C LYS A 393 -24.43 2.21 21.50
#